data_AF-A0A6A5QNP5-F1
#
_entry.id   AF-A0A6A5QNP5-F1
#
_cell.length_a   1.000
_cell.length_b   1.000
_cell.length_c   1.000
_cell.angle_alpha   90.00
_cell.angle_beta   90.00
_cell.angle_gamma   90.00
#
_symmetry.space_group_name_H-M   'P 1'
#
loop_
_entity.id
_entity.type
_entity.pdbx_description
1 polymer ?
#
loop_
_entity_poly.entity_id
_entity_poly.type
_entity_poly.pdbx_seq_one_letter_code
_entity_poly.pdbx_strand_id
1 'polypeptide(L)'
;MDPLVATAVAADATPTTVRGSPPPVVQSHGRLFAIGDIHLSFKGNREALDKLLPHRNDDLILCGDVGESIEHCRIGFAKATECFRRVWWVPGNHELYTLPSQQAHGARGQAKYMECVAAAREYGVLTPEDDYALWEGEGGPVVVAPVFTLYDYSFRPAAVRLEDALAWAREQHIEATDEHLLHPDPYASRIEWCHALVDQTEAKLAAAVAAHPNVPLVIAGHWPLREDVVTLVNIPRFSLWCGTKKTADWHTRYNAKVVVSGHLHIRRTDWRDGTRFEEVSLGYPRQWQECQDRGLDINDLLREILPGPATPPEEHMGTVWRRFG
;
A
#
# COMPACT_ATOMS: atom_id res chain seq x y z
N MET A 1 -6.50 -69.14 54.93
CA MET A 1 -5.94 -67.97 55.63
C MET A 1 -5.03 -67.26 54.65
N ASP A 2 -5.36 -66.00 54.42
CA ASP A 2 -4.54 -64.85 53.98
C ASP A 2 -3.29 -65.07 53.12
N PRO A 3 -3.28 -64.63 51.84
CA PRO A 3 -2.07 -64.42 51.07
C PRO A 3 -1.74 -62.93 50.98
N LEU A 4 -0.90 -62.45 51.89
CA LEU A 4 -0.18 -61.19 51.75
C LEU A 4 1.30 -61.42 52.09
N VAL A 5 2.15 -60.84 51.25
CA VAL A 5 3.62 -60.76 51.27
C VAL A 5 4.36 -61.82 50.45
N ALA A 6 4.56 -61.49 49.17
CA ALA A 6 5.78 -61.84 48.45
C ALA A 6 6.30 -60.61 47.70
N THR A 7 7.58 -60.34 47.94
CA THR A 7 8.42 -59.21 47.54
C THR A 7 8.75 -59.13 46.05
N ALA A 8 8.85 -57.89 45.57
CA ALA A 8 9.86 -57.33 44.67
C ALA A 8 10.10 -57.89 43.25
N VAL A 9 10.41 -56.92 42.38
CA VAL A 9 11.03 -57.01 41.03
C VAL A 9 10.07 -57.17 39.85
N ALA A 10 9.59 -56.04 39.33
CA ALA A 10 9.62 -55.70 37.91
C ALA A 10 9.14 -54.25 37.73
N ALA A 11 10.08 -53.32 37.91
CA ALA A 11 10.03 -52.03 37.23
C ALA A 11 10.35 -52.26 35.74
N ASP A 12 9.93 -51.30 34.91
CA ASP A 12 10.13 -51.21 33.45
C ASP A 12 9.25 -52.07 32.55
N ALA A 13 8.03 -51.57 32.31
CA ALA A 13 7.50 -51.45 30.96
C ALA A 13 6.41 -50.36 30.93
N THR A 14 6.79 -49.11 30.67
CA THR A 14 5.83 -48.06 30.31
C THR A 14 5.39 -48.27 28.85
N PRO A 15 4.09 -48.19 28.51
CA PRO A 15 3.66 -48.30 27.12
C PRO A 15 4.13 -47.06 26.35
N THR A 16 4.95 -47.26 25.33
CA THR A 16 5.38 -46.21 24.41
C THR A 16 4.17 -45.72 23.63
N THR A 17 3.53 -44.65 24.09
CA THR A 17 2.56 -43.90 23.28
C THR A 17 3.33 -43.27 22.13
N VAL A 18 3.22 -43.85 20.94
CA VAL A 18 3.68 -43.23 19.70
C VAL A 18 2.88 -41.95 19.53
N ARG A 19 3.47 -40.80 19.88
CA ARG A 19 2.95 -39.49 19.46
C ARG A 19 3.00 -39.50 17.95
N GLY A 20 1.84 -39.58 17.31
CA GLY A 20 1.72 -39.30 15.89
C GLY A 20 2.34 -37.93 15.62
N SER A 21 3.18 -37.86 14.59
CA SER A 21 3.71 -36.60 14.10
C SER A 21 2.54 -35.62 13.92
N PRO A 22 2.67 -34.33 14.32
CA PRO A 22 1.66 -33.34 13.98
C PRO A 22 1.42 -33.40 12.47
N PRO A 23 0.17 -33.22 12.00
CA PRO A 23 -0.10 -33.17 10.58
C PRO A 23 0.85 -32.13 9.95
N PRO A 24 1.38 -32.39 8.75
CA PRO A 24 2.21 -31.40 8.07
C PRO A 24 1.43 -30.09 8.05
N VAL A 25 2.05 -29.02 8.56
CA VAL A 25 1.53 -27.67 8.36
C VAL A 25 1.45 -27.52 6.85
N VAL A 26 0.22 -27.55 6.31
CA VAL A 26 -0.01 -27.18 4.92
C VAL A 26 0.46 -25.73 4.88
N GLN A 27 1.60 -25.48 4.23
CA GLN A 27 2.02 -24.11 3.97
C GLN A 27 0.88 -23.48 3.20
N SER A 28 0.12 -22.62 3.87
CA SER A 28 -0.93 -21.88 3.24
C SER A 28 -0.21 -20.91 2.30
N HIS A 29 -0.45 -21.09 1.00
CA HIS A 29 0.31 -20.41 -0.04
C HIS A 29 -0.38 -19.09 -0.40
N GLY A 30 0.39 -18.00 -0.41
CA GLY A 30 0.04 -16.75 -1.06
C GLY A 30 -0.77 -15.80 -0.20
N ARG A 31 -0.15 -15.14 0.79
CA ARG A 31 -0.73 -13.90 1.35
C ARG A 31 -0.35 -12.71 0.47
N LEU A 32 -1.15 -11.66 0.53
CA LEU A 32 -0.89 -10.39 -0.15
C LEU A 32 -0.57 -9.33 0.90
N PHE A 33 0.65 -8.79 0.85
CA PHE A 33 1.10 -7.70 1.69
C PHE A 33 1.09 -6.37 0.94
N ALA A 34 1.10 -5.28 1.69
CA ALA A 34 1.36 -3.96 1.15
C ALA A 34 2.18 -3.10 2.11
N ILE A 35 2.99 -2.21 1.53
CA ILE A 35 3.70 -1.14 2.23
C ILE A 35 3.92 0.02 1.25
N GLY A 36 3.81 1.25 1.74
CA GLY A 36 4.10 2.47 0.97
C GLY A 36 5.04 3.39 1.72
N ASP A 37 5.43 4.49 1.10
CA ASP A 37 6.13 5.60 1.76
C ASP A 37 7.42 5.15 2.45
N ILE A 38 8.20 4.32 1.73
CA ILE A 38 9.47 3.81 2.22
C ILE A 38 10.53 4.92 2.22
N HIS A 39 10.43 5.91 1.33
CA HIS A 39 11.29 7.10 1.30
C HIS A 39 12.80 6.76 1.38
N LEU A 40 13.30 6.02 0.40
CA LEU A 40 14.67 5.53 0.38
C LEU A 40 15.73 6.62 0.20
N SER A 41 15.39 7.91 0.11
CA SER A 41 16.35 9.00 0.32
C SER A 41 16.91 9.03 1.74
N PHE A 42 16.15 8.55 2.73
CA PHE A 42 16.57 8.51 4.11
C PHE A 42 17.38 7.25 4.41
N LYS A 43 18.61 7.43 4.92
CA LYS A 43 19.51 6.33 5.28
C LYS A 43 18.86 5.32 6.21
N GLY A 44 18.16 5.78 7.24
CA GLY A 44 17.49 4.90 8.21
C GLY A 44 16.43 4.00 7.57
N ASN A 45 15.71 4.49 6.55
CA ASN A 45 14.73 3.67 5.84
C ASN A 45 15.40 2.69 4.87
N ARG A 46 16.54 3.05 4.24
CA ARG A 46 17.35 2.08 3.47
C ARG A 46 17.87 0.95 4.36
N GLU A 47 18.43 1.28 5.53
CA GLU A 47 18.89 0.30 6.51
C GLU A 47 17.75 -0.59 7.05
N ALA A 48 16.52 -0.07 7.08
CA ALA A 48 15.34 -0.85 7.42
C ALA A 48 14.96 -1.80 6.28
N LEU A 49 14.93 -1.31 5.03
CA LEU A 49 14.65 -2.11 3.84
C LEU A 49 15.64 -3.28 3.70
N ASP A 50 16.93 -3.08 3.99
CA ASP A 50 17.94 -4.14 3.95
C ASP A 50 17.60 -5.34 4.87
N LYS A 51 16.89 -5.08 5.98
CA LYS A 51 16.45 -6.08 6.98
C LYS A 51 15.13 -6.76 6.63
N LEU A 52 14.48 -6.39 5.52
CA LEU A 52 13.28 -7.06 5.05
C LEU A 52 13.58 -8.54 4.81
N LEU A 53 12.78 -9.40 5.45
CA LEU A 53 12.94 -10.84 5.44
C LEU A 53 12.30 -11.46 4.18
N PRO A 54 12.79 -12.62 3.71
CA PRO A 54 12.17 -13.31 2.58
C PRO A 54 10.74 -13.82 2.88
N HIS A 55 9.82 -13.48 1.98
CA HIS A 55 8.40 -13.88 1.95
C HIS A 55 8.11 -14.67 0.66
N ARG A 56 8.90 -15.72 0.38
CA ARG A 56 8.98 -16.36 -0.95
C ARG A 56 7.68 -16.98 -1.48
N ASN A 57 6.68 -17.16 -0.62
CA ASN A 57 5.37 -17.69 -0.98
C ASN A 57 4.27 -16.61 -1.03
N ASP A 58 4.58 -15.39 -0.58
CA ASP A 58 3.65 -14.26 -0.52
C ASP A 58 3.96 -13.26 -1.64
N ASP A 59 3.05 -12.33 -1.86
CA ASP A 59 3.18 -11.26 -2.85
C ASP A 59 3.07 -9.88 -2.18
N LEU A 60 3.56 -8.83 -2.85
CA LEU A 60 3.67 -7.48 -2.28
C LEU A 60 3.11 -6.40 -3.19
N ILE A 61 2.43 -5.41 -2.61
CA ILE A 61 2.09 -4.14 -3.25
C ILE A 61 2.96 -3.02 -2.64
N LEU A 62 3.70 -2.32 -3.50
CA LEU A 62 4.44 -1.10 -3.16
C LEU A 62 3.55 0.12 -3.46
N CYS A 63 3.01 0.76 -2.42
CA CYS A 63 2.00 1.83 -2.51
C CYS A 63 2.60 3.24 -2.68
N GLY A 64 3.54 3.38 -3.62
CA GLY A 64 4.18 4.66 -3.93
C GLY A 64 5.15 5.16 -2.86
N ASP A 65 5.85 6.24 -3.19
CA ASP A 65 6.86 6.87 -2.35
C ASP A 65 7.95 5.89 -1.85
N VAL A 66 8.39 4.99 -2.74
CA VAL A 66 9.61 4.18 -2.58
C VAL A 66 10.82 5.11 -2.47
N GLY A 67 10.87 6.18 -3.26
CA GLY A 67 11.87 7.23 -3.15
C GLY A 67 11.84 8.20 -4.34
N GLU A 68 12.73 9.19 -4.33
CA GLU A 68 12.69 10.34 -5.25
C GLU A 68 13.52 10.16 -6.52
N SER A 69 14.36 9.12 -6.57
CA SER A 69 15.24 8.86 -7.70
C SER A 69 14.96 7.51 -8.34
N ILE A 70 15.31 7.37 -9.61
CA ILE A 70 15.21 6.07 -10.29
C ILE A 70 16.09 5.02 -9.61
N GLU A 71 17.25 5.41 -9.07
CA GLU A 71 18.10 4.50 -8.32
C GLU A 71 17.42 4.00 -7.04
N HIS A 72 16.70 4.87 -6.32
CA HIS A 72 15.88 4.45 -5.19
C HIS A 72 14.81 3.44 -5.62
N CYS A 73 14.13 3.69 -6.75
CA CYS A 73 13.13 2.76 -7.28
C CYS A 73 13.77 1.40 -7.59
N ARG A 74 14.92 1.36 -8.27
CA ARG A 74 15.65 0.12 -8.57
C ARG A 74 16.04 -0.64 -7.30
N ILE A 75 16.56 0.03 -6.28
CA ILE A 75 16.88 -0.59 -4.98
C ILE A 75 15.63 -1.21 -4.35
N GLY A 76 14.53 -0.46 -4.32
CA GLY A 76 13.24 -0.93 -3.78
C GLY A 76 12.69 -2.15 -4.53
N PHE A 77 12.66 -2.09 -5.86
CA PHE A 77 12.18 -3.18 -6.71
C PHE A 77 13.05 -4.42 -6.63
N ALA A 78 14.38 -4.26 -6.62
CA ALA A 78 15.33 -5.36 -6.44
C ALA A 78 15.08 -6.08 -5.11
N LYS A 79 15.02 -5.34 -4.01
CA LYS A 79 14.78 -5.95 -2.69
C LYS A 79 13.41 -6.60 -2.58
N ALA A 80 12.36 -5.96 -3.10
CA ALA A 80 11.02 -6.50 -3.08
C ALA A 80 10.92 -7.83 -3.86
N THR A 81 11.49 -7.88 -5.06
CA THR A 81 11.48 -9.09 -5.92
C THR A 81 12.44 -10.18 -5.44
N GLU A 82 13.47 -9.85 -4.65
CA GLU A 82 14.28 -10.84 -3.93
C GLU A 82 13.46 -11.55 -2.82
N CYS A 83 12.58 -10.79 -2.16
CA CYS A 83 11.85 -11.25 -0.98
C CYS A 83 10.49 -11.88 -1.31
N PHE A 84 9.75 -11.36 -2.28
CA PHE A 84 8.38 -11.75 -2.60
C PHE A 84 8.27 -12.40 -3.98
N ARG A 85 7.25 -13.24 -4.17
CA ARG A 85 7.04 -13.99 -5.41
C ARG A 85 6.59 -13.10 -6.57
N ARG A 86 5.59 -12.25 -6.34
CA ARG A 86 5.09 -11.25 -7.29
C ARG A 86 5.01 -9.90 -6.59
N VAL A 87 5.30 -8.85 -7.33
CA VAL A 87 5.28 -7.48 -6.82
C VAL A 87 4.48 -6.59 -7.76
N TRP A 88 3.59 -5.79 -7.18
CA TRP A 88 2.95 -4.66 -7.85
C TRP A 88 3.53 -3.37 -7.29
N TRP A 89 3.58 -2.33 -8.12
CA TRP A 89 3.97 -0.99 -7.72
C TRP A 89 2.99 0.03 -8.30
N VAL A 90 2.75 1.09 -7.55
CA VAL A 90 2.08 2.31 -8.01
C VAL A 90 2.96 3.52 -7.69
N PRO A 91 2.97 4.56 -8.55
CA PRO A 91 3.75 5.76 -8.27
C PRO A 91 3.13 6.58 -7.12
N GLY A 92 3.98 7.14 -6.26
CA GLY A 92 3.60 8.24 -5.38
C GLY A 92 4.04 9.59 -5.95
N ASN A 93 3.89 10.67 -5.17
CA ASN A 93 4.33 11.99 -5.62
C ASN A 93 5.87 12.09 -5.65
N HIS A 94 6.58 11.39 -4.76
CA HIS A 94 8.03 11.48 -4.65
C HIS A 94 8.75 10.91 -5.87
N GLU A 95 8.28 9.79 -6.44
CA GLU A 95 8.86 9.25 -7.69
C GLU A 95 8.74 10.22 -8.87
N LEU A 96 7.73 11.10 -8.84
CA LEU A 96 7.43 12.05 -9.91
C LEU A 96 8.21 13.36 -9.77
N TYR A 97 9.00 13.53 -8.71
CA TYR A 97 9.83 14.71 -8.55
C TYR A 97 10.96 14.77 -9.57
N THR A 98 11.08 15.93 -10.22
CA THR A 98 12.30 16.32 -10.92
C THR A 98 13.17 17.10 -9.94
N LEU A 99 14.16 16.43 -9.35
CA LEU A 99 15.01 17.03 -8.33
C LEU A 99 15.84 18.21 -8.90
N PRO A 100 16.28 19.19 -8.07
CA PRO A 100 17.06 20.33 -8.55
C PRO A 100 18.31 19.96 -9.37
N SER A 101 18.98 18.85 -9.00
CA SER A 101 20.14 18.31 -9.74
C SER A 101 19.80 17.83 -11.16
N GLN A 102 18.52 17.63 -11.44
CA GLN A 102 17.98 17.13 -12.71
C GLN A 102 17.26 18.23 -13.50
N GLN A 103 17.18 19.46 -12.99
CA GLN A 103 16.33 20.50 -13.56
C GLN A 103 16.60 20.81 -15.04
N ALA A 104 17.86 20.69 -15.49
CA ALA A 104 18.27 21.01 -16.86
C ALA A 104 17.95 19.89 -17.88
N HIS A 105 18.01 18.62 -17.48
CA HIS A 105 18.03 17.48 -18.41
C HIS A 105 17.23 16.25 -17.95
N GLY A 106 16.67 16.27 -16.75
CA GLY A 106 15.87 15.18 -16.22
C GLY A 106 14.47 15.17 -16.80
N ALA A 107 13.88 13.97 -16.85
CA ALA A 107 12.49 13.82 -17.21
C ALA A 107 11.56 14.53 -16.22
N ARG A 108 10.39 14.92 -16.74
CA ARG A 108 9.32 15.63 -16.04
C ARG A 108 7.98 14.98 -16.35
N GLY A 109 7.02 15.15 -15.46
CA GLY A 109 5.63 14.70 -15.62
C GLY A 109 5.51 13.26 -16.11
N GLN A 110 4.74 13.06 -17.17
CA GLN A 110 4.49 11.74 -17.74
C GLN A 110 5.78 11.05 -18.18
N ALA A 111 6.78 11.78 -18.72
CA ALA A 111 8.05 11.15 -19.09
C ALA A 111 8.79 10.62 -17.85
N LYS A 112 8.76 11.35 -16.74
CA LYS A 112 9.34 10.91 -15.45
C LYS A 112 8.63 9.67 -14.93
N TYR A 113 7.30 9.65 -14.99
CA TYR A 113 6.51 8.47 -14.65
C TYR A 113 6.92 7.24 -15.50
N MET A 114 7.09 7.41 -16.81
CA MET A 114 7.49 6.31 -17.69
C MET A 114 8.90 5.81 -17.44
N GLU A 115 9.83 6.65 -16.94
CA GLU A 115 11.13 6.18 -16.46
C GLU A 115 10.99 5.21 -15.28
N CYS A 116 10.10 5.50 -14.33
CA CYS A 116 9.80 4.62 -13.20
C CYS A 116 9.16 3.30 -13.65
N VAL A 117 8.21 3.36 -14.60
CA VAL A 117 7.60 2.16 -15.21
C VAL A 117 8.66 1.30 -15.91
N ALA A 118 9.57 1.92 -16.66
CA ALA A 118 10.66 1.21 -17.31
C ALA A 118 11.57 0.51 -16.29
N ALA A 119 11.93 1.19 -15.20
CA ALA A 119 12.69 0.60 -14.11
C ALA A 119 11.94 -0.57 -13.44
N ALA A 120 10.64 -0.45 -13.18
CA ALA A 120 9.83 -1.53 -12.61
C ALA A 120 9.84 -2.78 -13.52
N ARG A 121 9.74 -2.59 -14.83
CA ARG A 121 9.77 -3.68 -15.83
C ARG A 121 11.11 -4.41 -15.88
N GLU A 122 12.24 -3.74 -15.60
CA GLU A 122 13.56 -4.40 -15.48
C GLU A 122 13.55 -5.52 -14.42
N TYR A 123 12.69 -5.42 -13.39
CA TYR A 123 12.56 -6.39 -12.30
C TYR A 123 11.29 -7.25 -12.38
N GLY A 124 10.49 -7.14 -13.46
CA GLY A 124 9.22 -7.86 -13.59
C GLY A 124 8.13 -7.41 -12.60
N VAL A 125 8.23 -6.19 -12.06
CA VAL A 125 7.22 -5.59 -11.19
C VAL A 125 6.04 -5.11 -12.05
N LEU A 126 4.82 -5.47 -11.65
CA LEU A 126 3.59 -5.06 -12.32
C LEU A 126 3.22 -3.62 -11.96
N THR A 127 2.80 -2.84 -12.95
CA THR A 127 2.58 -1.39 -12.83
C THR A 127 1.15 -1.01 -13.24
N PRO A 128 0.71 0.26 -13.04
CA PRO A 128 -0.58 0.72 -13.54
C PRO A 128 -0.71 0.62 -15.07
N GLU A 129 0.38 0.50 -15.82
CA GLU A 129 0.39 0.38 -17.28
C GLU A 129 0.09 -1.04 -17.77
N ASP A 130 0.27 -2.05 -16.92
CA ASP A 130 0.10 -3.46 -17.29
C ASP A 130 -1.35 -3.92 -17.05
N ASP A 131 -1.77 -5.05 -17.64
CA ASP A 131 -3.08 -5.63 -17.39
C ASP A 131 -3.24 -6.02 -15.92
N TYR A 132 -4.44 -5.80 -15.36
CA TYR A 132 -4.72 -6.18 -13.98
C TYR A 132 -4.73 -7.69 -13.84
N ALA A 133 -3.99 -8.18 -12.84
CA ALA A 133 -3.70 -9.60 -12.71
C ALA A 133 -4.63 -10.27 -11.70
N LEU A 134 -5.16 -11.44 -12.07
CA LEU A 134 -5.82 -12.34 -11.13
C LEU A 134 -4.81 -12.82 -10.08
N TRP A 135 -5.23 -12.81 -8.83
CA TRP A 135 -4.50 -13.30 -7.68
C TRP A 135 -5.36 -14.29 -6.91
N GLU A 136 -4.84 -15.51 -6.75
CA GLU A 136 -5.59 -16.67 -6.23
C GLU A 136 -5.02 -17.18 -4.90
N GLY A 137 -4.36 -16.30 -4.15
CA GLY A 137 -3.87 -16.61 -2.82
C GLY A 137 -4.97 -16.63 -1.75
N GLU A 138 -4.57 -16.71 -0.49
CA GLU A 138 -5.47 -16.78 0.65
C GLU A 138 -6.41 -15.58 0.77
N GLY A 139 -7.71 -15.84 0.91
CA GLY A 139 -8.73 -14.79 0.91
C GLY A 139 -9.06 -14.25 -0.48
N GLY A 140 -8.43 -14.77 -1.54
CA GLY A 140 -8.83 -14.59 -2.93
C GLY A 140 -9.95 -15.56 -3.37
N PRO A 141 -10.23 -15.65 -4.69
CA PRO A 141 -9.58 -14.90 -5.76
C PRO A 141 -9.94 -13.40 -5.74
N VAL A 142 -8.99 -12.55 -6.13
CA VAL A 142 -9.21 -11.12 -6.42
C VAL A 142 -8.48 -10.72 -7.70
N VAL A 143 -8.86 -9.60 -8.31
CA VAL A 143 -8.01 -8.94 -9.32
C VAL A 143 -7.29 -7.78 -8.66
N VAL A 144 -5.95 -7.78 -8.72
CA VAL A 144 -5.13 -6.70 -8.16
C VAL A 144 -5.00 -5.60 -9.22
N ALA A 145 -5.53 -4.42 -8.91
CA ALA A 145 -5.62 -3.26 -9.78
C ALA A 145 -4.72 -2.13 -9.26
N PRO A 146 -3.44 -2.06 -9.68
CA PRO A 146 -2.60 -0.88 -9.46
C PRO A 146 -3.15 0.32 -10.23
N VAL A 147 -3.37 1.45 -9.55
CA VAL A 147 -3.91 2.68 -10.13
C VAL A 147 -3.00 3.87 -9.89
N PHE A 148 -3.05 4.83 -10.82
CA PHE A 148 -2.36 6.11 -10.71
C PHE A 148 -3.36 7.23 -11.04
N THR A 149 -3.66 8.09 -10.07
CA THR A 149 -4.72 9.11 -10.22
C THR A 149 -4.23 10.53 -10.01
N LEU A 150 -3.13 10.74 -9.29
CA LEU A 150 -2.72 12.08 -8.82
C LEU A 150 -3.85 12.74 -7.99
N TYR A 151 -3.97 14.06 -8.05
CA TYR A 151 -4.98 14.88 -7.37
C TYR A 151 -5.34 16.12 -8.21
N ASP A 152 -6.49 16.73 -7.91
CA ASP A 152 -7.03 17.88 -8.63
C ASP A 152 -7.50 19.02 -7.71
N TYR A 153 -7.02 19.05 -6.46
CA TYR A 153 -7.40 20.05 -5.45
C TYR A 153 -8.90 20.05 -5.10
N SER A 154 -9.64 18.98 -5.42
CA SER A 154 -11.07 18.86 -5.10
C SER A 154 -11.35 18.49 -3.65
N PHE A 155 -10.36 17.97 -2.91
CA PHE A 155 -10.41 17.78 -1.45
C PHE A 155 -10.25 19.10 -0.66
N ARG A 156 -10.67 20.22 -1.25
CA ARG A 156 -10.86 21.50 -0.58
C ARG A 156 -12.29 21.57 0.02
N PRO A 157 -12.51 22.38 1.06
CA PRO A 157 -13.86 22.67 1.52
C PRO A 157 -14.72 23.27 0.40
N ALA A 158 -16.01 22.92 0.36
CA ALA A 158 -16.92 23.40 -0.69
C ALA A 158 -17.04 24.93 -0.77
N ALA A 159 -16.81 25.64 0.34
CA ALA A 159 -16.81 27.09 0.40
C ALA A 159 -15.56 27.75 -0.23
N VAL A 160 -14.48 26.98 -0.45
CA VAL A 160 -13.25 27.46 -1.08
C VAL A 160 -13.34 27.21 -2.58
N ARG A 161 -13.25 28.28 -3.38
CA ARG A 161 -13.24 28.17 -4.85
C ARG A 161 -11.94 27.52 -5.32
N LEU A 162 -11.97 26.84 -6.47
CA LEU A 162 -10.82 26.08 -6.96
C LEU A 162 -9.61 26.99 -7.20
N GLU A 163 -9.84 28.15 -7.81
CA GLU A 163 -8.82 29.16 -8.09
C GLU A 163 -8.16 29.72 -6.82
N ASP A 164 -8.85 29.66 -5.67
CA ASP A 164 -8.36 30.17 -4.39
C ASP A 164 -7.71 29.06 -3.53
N ALA A 165 -7.75 27.79 -3.97
CA ALA A 165 -7.38 26.64 -3.14
C ALA A 165 -5.94 26.74 -2.59
N LEU A 166 -4.97 27.03 -3.46
CA LEU A 166 -3.57 27.17 -3.04
C LEU A 166 -3.36 28.38 -2.13
N ALA A 167 -4.01 29.51 -2.43
CA ALA A 167 -3.94 30.70 -1.58
C ALA A 167 -4.49 30.39 -0.18
N TRP A 168 -5.63 29.69 -0.12
CA TRP A 168 -6.23 29.21 1.12
C TRP A 168 -5.25 28.32 1.90
N ALA A 169 -4.59 27.33 1.31
CA ALA A 169 -3.61 26.53 2.07
C ALA A 169 -2.42 27.37 2.59
N ARG A 170 -1.91 28.30 1.77
CA ARG A 170 -0.79 29.18 2.10
C ARG A 170 -1.06 30.16 3.25
N GLU A 171 -2.31 30.52 3.51
CA GLU A 171 -2.69 31.32 4.70
C GLU A 171 -2.25 30.66 6.01
N GLN A 172 -2.11 29.33 6.04
CA GLN A 172 -1.60 28.57 7.18
C GLN A 172 -0.17 28.07 6.98
N HIS A 173 0.55 28.63 6.00
CA HIS A 173 1.90 28.21 5.62
C HIS A 173 2.00 26.73 5.24
N ILE A 174 0.92 26.18 4.67
CA ILE A 174 0.87 24.80 4.18
C ILE A 174 0.98 24.82 2.65
N GLU A 175 2.00 24.15 2.12
CA GLU A 175 2.19 23.92 0.69
C GLU A 175 2.95 22.60 0.49
N ALA A 176 2.50 21.78 -0.46
CA ALA A 176 3.25 20.58 -0.84
C ALA A 176 4.44 20.93 -1.74
N THR A 177 5.55 20.20 -1.55
CA THR A 177 6.74 20.30 -2.40
C THR A 177 6.44 20.03 -3.88
N ASP A 178 5.39 19.24 -4.15
CA ASP A 178 4.82 18.99 -5.47
C ASP A 178 4.63 20.26 -6.31
N GLU A 179 4.27 21.38 -5.69
CA GLU A 179 4.06 22.65 -6.41
C GLU A 179 5.32 23.12 -7.15
N HIS A 180 6.49 22.66 -6.71
CA HIS A 180 7.80 23.03 -7.25
C HIS A 180 8.48 21.91 -8.02
N LEU A 181 8.26 20.64 -7.64
CA LEU A 181 9.01 19.49 -8.16
C LEU A 181 8.18 18.51 -9.00
N LEU A 182 6.86 18.48 -8.84
CA LEU A 182 5.97 17.61 -9.60
C LEU A 182 5.37 18.39 -10.77
N HIS A 183 6.04 18.28 -11.91
CA HIS A 183 5.63 18.95 -13.13
C HIS A 183 4.57 18.13 -13.88
N PRO A 184 3.52 18.75 -14.46
CA PRO A 184 2.43 18.01 -15.11
C PRO A 184 2.64 17.70 -16.59
N ASP A 185 3.83 17.96 -17.16
CA ASP A 185 4.09 17.77 -18.59
C ASP A 185 3.63 16.39 -19.10
N PRO A 186 2.97 16.27 -20.27
CA PRO A 186 2.67 17.34 -21.23
C PRO A 186 1.35 18.09 -20.96
N TYR A 187 0.66 17.80 -19.85
CA TYR A 187 -0.62 18.44 -19.50
C TYR A 187 -0.39 19.87 -19.01
N ALA A 188 -1.39 20.75 -19.19
CA ALA A 188 -1.24 22.14 -18.80
C ALA A 188 -1.28 22.33 -17.27
N SER A 189 -1.82 21.36 -16.54
CA SER A 189 -1.91 21.39 -15.07
C SER A 189 -1.97 19.99 -14.47
N ARG A 190 -1.69 19.89 -13.16
CA ARG A 190 -1.90 18.65 -12.38
C ARG A 190 -3.37 18.21 -12.38
N ILE A 191 -4.31 19.16 -12.47
CA ILE A 191 -5.74 18.88 -12.60
C ILE A 191 -6.03 18.14 -13.90
N GLU A 192 -5.55 18.65 -15.03
CA GLU A 192 -5.76 18.01 -16.34
C GLU A 192 -5.10 16.64 -16.40
N TRP A 193 -3.89 16.50 -15.84
CA TRP A 193 -3.23 15.21 -15.76
C TRP A 193 -4.00 14.21 -14.89
N CYS A 194 -4.44 14.63 -13.70
CA CYS A 194 -5.28 13.84 -12.81
C CYS A 194 -6.55 13.36 -13.53
N HIS A 195 -7.23 14.24 -14.27
CA HIS A 195 -8.46 13.88 -14.96
C HIS A 195 -8.21 12.88 -16.10
N ALA A 196 -7.14 13.08 -16.88
CA ALA A 196 -6.76 12.12 -17.92
C ALA A 196 -6.39 10.74 -17.34
N LEU A 197 -5.71 10.71 -16.20
CA LEU A 197 -5.36 9.48 -15.47
C LEU A 197 -6.59 8.77 -14.91
N VAL A 198 -7.54 9.53 -14.35
CA VAL A 198 -8.82 9.01 -13.86
C VAL A 198 -9.59 8.36 -15.00
N ASP A 199 -9.76 9.04 -16.13
CA ASP A 199 -10.51 8.51 -17.29
C ASP A 199 -9.89 7.22 -17.83
N GLN A 200 -8.56 7.17 -17.94
CA GLN A 200 -7.83 5.97 -18.36
C GLN A 200 -8.00 4.81 -17.37
N THR A 201 -7.90 5.11 -16.08
CA THR A 201 -8.03 4.10 -15.02
C THR A 201 -9.47 3.57 -14.92
N GLU A 202 -10.49 4.42 -15.08
CA GLU A 202 -11.89 3.98 -15.12
C GLU A 202 -12.13 2.97 -16.25
N ALA A 203 -11.57 3.23 -17.44
CA ALA A 203 -11.68 2.31 -18.56
C ALA A 203 -11.05 0.95 -18.24
N LYS A 204 -9.88 0.92 -17.58
CA LYS A 204 -9.21 -0.32 -17.17
C LYS A 204 -9.96 -1.07 -16.06
N LEU A 205 -10.46 -0.36 -15.04
CA LEU A 205 -11.28 -0.95 -13.98
C LEU A 205 -12.56 -1.55 -14.54
N ALA A 206 -13.26 -0.83 -15.42
CA ALA A 206 -14.46 -1.33 -16.10
C ALA A 206 -14.17 -2.59 -16.94
N ALA A 207 -13.06 -2.59 -17.70
CA ALA A 207 -12.63 -3.75 -18.47
C ALA A 207 -12.31 -4.96 -17.57
N ALA A 208 -11.65 -4.75 -16.44
CA ALA A 208 -11.33 -5.81 -15.49
C ALA A 208 -12.60 -6.41 -14.85
N VAL A 209 -13.56 -5.58 -14.44
CA VAL A 209 -14.85 -6.05 -13.92
C VAL A 209 -15.63 -6.81 -14.99
N ALA A 210 -15.61 -6.35 -16.25
CA ALA A 210 -16.26 -7.06 -17.35
C ALA A 210 -15.60 -8.42 -17.65
N ALA A 211 -14.27 -8.51 -17.56
CA ALA A 211 -13.52 -9.75 -17.75
C ALA A 211 -13.70 -10.74 -16.59
N HIS A 212 -13.94 -10.24 -15.36
CA HIS A 212 -14.07 -11.03 -14.14
C HIS A 212 -15.30 -10.63 -13.30
N PRO A 213 -16.53 -10.84 -13.79
CA PRO A 213 -17.75 -10.25 -13.22
C PRO A 213 -18.08 -10.67 -11.77
N ASN A 214 -17.51 -11.76 -11.28
CA ASN A 214 -17.74 -12.28 -9.92
C ASN A 214 -16.48 -12.27 -9.05
N VAL A 215 -15.41 -11.62 -9.49
CA VAL A 215 -14.16 -11.53 -8.75
C VAL A 215 -14.00 -10.08 -8.26
N PRO A 216 -13.92 -9.84 -6.94
CA PRO A 216 -13.76 -8.49 -6.44
C PRO A 216 -12.35 -7.95 -6.72
N LEU A 217 -12.21 -6.63 -6.69
CA LEU A 217 -10.92 -5.97 -6.89
C LEU A 217 -10.18 -5.73 -5.56
N VAL A 218 -8.85 -5.74 -5.62
CA VAL A 218 -8.00 -4.99 -4.70
C VAL A 218 -7.50 -3.78 -5.48
N ILE A 219 -8.02 -2.59 -5.18
CA ILE A 219 -7.61 -1.35 -5.84
C ILE A 219 -6.48 -0.75 -5.01
N ALA A 220 -5.28 -0.66 -5.58
CA ALA A 220 -4.12 -0.12 -4.89
C ALA A 220 -3.66 1.15 -5.60
N GLY A 221 -3.58 2.26 -4.88
CA GLY A 221 -3.04 3.53 -5.36
C GLY A 221 -2.16 4.17 -4.29
N HIS A 222 -1.51 5.29 -4.60
CA HIS A 222 -0.80 6.04 -3.57
C HIS A 222 -1.74 7.01 -2.83
N TRP A 223 -2.51 7.82 -3.57
CA TRP A 223 -3.49 8.74 -3.02
C TRP A 223 -4.76 8.01 -2.54
N PRO A 224 -5.30 8.37 -1.36
CA PRO A 224 -6.61 7.90 -0.92
C PRO A 224 -7.72 8.19 -1.94
N LEU A 225 -8.59 7.22 -2.21
CA LEU A 225 -9.68 7.38 -3.18
C LEU A 225 -10.90 8.14 -2.63
N ARG A 226 -10.93 8.46 -1.33
CA ARG A 226 -12.04 9.18 -0.71
C ARG A 226 -11.55 10.28 0.23
N GLU A 227 -12.27 11.40 0.23
CA GLU A 227 -11.97 12.53 1.11
C GLU A 227 -12.21 12.17 2.60
N ASP A 228 -13.22 11.34 2.89
CA ASP A 228 -13.62 10.97 4.27
C ASP A 228 -12.70 9.93 4.96
N VAL A 229 -11.70 9.42 4.25
CA VAL A 229 -10.59 8.63 4.84
C VAL A 229 -9.33 9.49 5.08
N VAL A 230 -9.33 10.74 4.63
CA VAL A 230 -8.25 11.71 4.87
C VAL A 230 -8.54 12.50 6.15
N THR A 231 -7.85 12.16 7.24
CA THR A 231 -7.98 12.88 8.53
C THR A 231 -6.64 13.46 8.96
N LEU A 232 -6.39 14.71 8.58
CA LEU A 232 -5.14 15.43 8.85
C LEU A 232 -5.32 16.40 10.02
N VAL A 233 -5.00 15.95 11.24
CA VAL A 233 -5.23 16.76 12.47
C VAL A 233 -4.34 18.00 12.52
N ASN A 234 -3.06 17.87 12.19
CA ASN A 234 -2.08 18.96 12.37
C ASN A 234 -1.96 19.88 11.14
N ILE A 235 -2.34 19.40 9.96
CA ILE A 235 -2.20 20.10 8.68
C ILE A 235 -3.45 19.91 7.79
N PRO A 236 -4.65 20.29 8.26
CA PRO A 236 -5.90 19.97 7.58
C PRO A 236 -5.99 20.53 6.15
N ARG A 237 -5.33 21.66 5.86
CA ARG A 237 -5.30 22.27 4.52
C ARG A 237 -4.41 21.52 3.52
N PHE A 238 -3.61 20.54 3.97
CA PHE A 238 -2.82 19.68 3.09
C PHE A 238 -3.69 18.68 2.31
N SER A 239 -4.97 18.53 2.68
CA SER A 239 -5.97 17.74 1.97
C SER A 239 -6.05 18.01 0.47
N LEU A 240 -5.71 19.23 0.03
CA LEU A 240 -5.62 19.63 -1.38
C LEU A 240 -4.80 18.69 -2.26
N TRP A 241 -3.72 18.10 -1.72
CA TRP A 241 -2.80 17.24 -2.47
C TRP A 241 -3.07 15.75 -2.23
N CYS A 242 -4.17 15.39 -1.57
CA CYS A 242 -4.42 14.02 -1.11
C CYS A 242 -5.35 13.19 -2.01
N GLY A 243 -5.84 13.72 -3.13
CA GLY A 243 -6.64 12.94 -4.08
C GLY A 243 -7.65 13.77 -4.88
N THR A 244 -8.65 13.09 -5.42
CA THR A 244 -9.74 13.68 -6.21
C THR A 244 -11.09 13.11 -5.80
N LYS A 245 -12.15 13.94 -5.84
CA LYS A 245 -13.54 13.52 -5.60
C LYS A 245 -14.10 12.61 -6.68
N LYS A 246 -13.43 12.51 -7.84
CA LYS A 246 -13.87 11.67 -8.97
C LYS A 246 -13.82 10.17 -8.67
N THR A 247 -13.06 9.75 -7.67
CA THR A 247 -12.84 8.33 -7.34
C THR A 247 -13.65 7.85 -6.13
N ALA A 248 -14.51 8.71 -5.56
CA ALA A 248 -15.15 8.49 -4.27
C ALA A 248 -16.06 7.25 -4.18
N ASP A 249 -16.60 6.82 -5.32
CA ASP A 249 -17.50 5.68 -5.46
C ASP A 249 -16.83 4.45 -6.09
N TRP A 250 -15.54 4.53 -6.47
CA TRP A 250 -14.84 3.45 -7.18
C TRP A 250 -14.84 2.13 -6.42
N HIS A 251 -14.75 2.16 -5.09
CA HIS A 251 -14.78 0.96 -4.26
C HIS A 251 -16.09 0.20 -4.42
N THR A 252 -17.22 0.89 -4.44
CA THR A 252 -18.54 0.28 -4.68
C THR A 252 -18.80 -0.01 -6.15
N ARG A 253 -18.49 0.95 -7.03
CA ARG A 253 -18.76 0.89 -8.48
C ARG A 253 -18.00 -0.25 -9.16
N TYR A 254 -16.80 -0.57 -8.69
CA TYR A 254 -15.95 -1.62 -9.22
C TYR A 254 -15.79 -2.81 -8.26
N ASN A 255 -16.70 -2.99 -7.31
CA ASN A 255 -16.73 -4.15 -6.40
C ASN A 255 -15.39 -4.44 -5.71
N ALA A 256 -14.77 -3.40 -5.15
CA ALA A 256 -13.52 -3.53 -4.42
C ALA A 256 -13.74 -4.17 -3.06
N LYS A 257 -12.98 -5.25 -2.79
CA LYS A 257 -12.89 -5.88 -1.48
C LYS A 257 -12.00 -5.07 -0.53
N VAL A 258 -10.88 -4.57 -1.06
CA VAL A 258 -9.94 -3.71 -0.32
C VAL A 258 -9.46 -2.58 -1.22
N VAL A 259 -9.36 -1.38 -0.66
CA VAL A 259 -8.64 -0.25 -1.26
C VAL A 259 -7.38 0.01 -0.43
N VAL A 260 -6.22 0.09 -1.09
CA VAL A 260 -4.94 0.30 -0.43
C VAL A 260 -4.37 1.65 -0.86
N SER A 261 -3.92 2.46 0.12
CA SER A 261 -3.29 3.75 -0.11
C SER A 261 -2.06 3.97 0.78
N GLY A 262 -1.24 4.96 0.43
CA GLY A 262 -0.16 5.49 1.26
C GLY A 262 -0.37 6.98 1.52
N HIS A 263 0.66 7.79 1.24
CA HIS A 263 0.69 9.25 1.15
C HIS A 263 0.50 10.02 2.47
N LEU A 264 -0.43 9.60 3.32
CA LEU A 264 -0.81 10.36 4.52
C LEU A 264 0.22 10.21 5.63
N HIS A 265 0.98 9.10 5.65
CA HIS A 265 1.83 8.67 6.75
C HIS A 265 1.03 8.47 8.05
N ILE A 266 -0.22 8.03 7.92
CA ILE A 266 -1.14 7.80 9.03
C ILE A 266 -1.76 6.42 8.86
N ARG A 267 -0.98 5.40 9.26
CA ARG A 267 -1.40 4.00 9.23
C ARG A 267 -2.74 3.81 9.94
N ARG A 268 -3.70 3.27 9.20
CA ARG A 268 -5.06 3.01 9.68
C ARG A 268 -5.78 1.99 8.81
N THR A 269 -6.83 1.42 9.37
CA THR A 269 -7.85 0.67 8.64
C THR A 269 -9.17 1.41 8.76
N ASP A 270 -9.87 1.61 7.66
CA ASP A 270 -11.24 2.14 7.63
C ASP A 270 -12.18 1.15 6.97
N TRP A 271 -13.46 1.29 7.30
CA TRP A 271 -14.55 0.59 6.63
C TRP A 271 -15.54 1.62 6.10
N ARG A 272 -15.85 1.57 4.80
CA ARG A 272 -16.86 2.40 4.15
C ARG A 272 -17.66 1.53 3.18
N ASP A 273 -18.98 1.56 3.31
CA ASP A 273 -19.89 0.85 2.42
C ASP A 273 -19.55 -0.65 2.28
N GLY A 274 -19.06 -1.27 3.37
CA GLY A 274 -18.60 -2.66 3.40
C GLY A 274 -17.19 -2.92 2.84
N THR A 275 -16.55 -1.94 2.20
CA THR A 275 -15.16 -2.06 1.72
C THR A 275 -14.16 -1.66 2.80
N ARG A 276 -13.06 -2.43 2.91
CA ARG A 276 -11.92 -2.10 3.76
C ARG A 276 -10.96 -1.17 3.05
N PHE A 277 -10.54 -0.10 3.71
CA PHE A 277 -9.50 0.82 3.25
C PHE A 277 -8.28 0.66 4.16
N GLU A 278 -7.10 0.50 3.59
CA GLU A 278 -5.85 0.32 4.33
C GLU A 278 -4.86 1.42 3.94
N GLU A 279 -4.50 2.26 4.91
CA GLU A 279 -3.33 3.12 4.80
C GLU A 279 -2.11 2.37 5.33
N VAL A 280 -1.10 2.22 4.48
CA VAL A 280 0.02 1.29 4.66
C VAL A 280 1.39 1.97 4.67
N SER A 281 1.44 3.26 4.98
CA SER A 281 2.68 4.02 4.96
C SER A 281 3.67 3.59 6.05
N LEU A 282 4.94 3.43 5.69
CA LEU A 282 6.04 3.40 6.66
C LEU A 282 6.30 4.81 7.21
N GLY A 283 6.52 5.76 6.28
CA GLY A 283 6.80 7.16 6.56
C GLY A 283 8.29 7.46 6.80
N TYR A 284 8.60 8.72 7.08
CA TYR A 284 9.95 9.17 7.38
C TYR A 284 10.48 8.55 8.69
N PRO A 285 11.81 8.40 8.87
CA PRO A 285 12.39 7.74 10.05
C PRO A 285 11.81 8.19 11.39
N ARG A 286 11.58 9.50 11.57
CA ARG A 286 11.03 10.06 12.82
C ARG A 286 9.57 9.67 13.08
N GLN A 287 8.78 9.40 12.03
CA GLN A 287 7.35 9.09 12.15
C GLN A 287 7.08 7.65 12.61
N TRP A 288 8.05 6.76 12.43
CA TRP A 288 7.96 5.38 12.90
C TRP A 288 9.05 5.02 13.93
N GLN A 289 9.80 6.01 14.43
CA GLN A 289 10.80 5.84 15.50
C GLN A 289 10.23 5.15 16.74
N GLU A 290 9.01 5.50 17.14
CA GLU A 290 8.35 4.85 18.29
C GLU A 290 8.07 3.36 18.04
N CYS A 291 7.88 2.94 16.78
CA CYS A 291 7.79 1.51 16.47
C CYS A 291 9.15 0.84 16.73
N GLN A 292 10.25 1.46 16.28
CA GLN A 292 11.61 0.98 16.52
C GLN A 292 11.96 0.91 18.00
N ASP A 293 11.57 1.93 18.78
CA ASP A 293 11.80 1.98 20.22
C ASP A 293 11.06 0.86 20.97
N ARG A 294 9.98 0.32 20.38
CA ARG A 294 9.24 -0.84 20.86
C ARG A 294 9.78 -2.18 20.33
N GLY A 295 10.89 -2.14 19.60
CA GLY A 295 11.53 -3.32 19.01
C GLY A 295 10.87 -3.82 17.72
N LEU A 296 9.99 -3.02 17.10
CA LEU A 296 9.37 -3.34 15.82
C LEU A 296 10.28 -2.90 14.66
N ASP A 297 10.23 -3.61 13.55
CA ASP A 297 10.95 -3.26 12.33
C ASP A 297 10.05 -3.23 11.08
N ILE A 298 10.66 -3.15 9.89
CA ILE A 298 9.91 -3.08 8.63
C ILE A 298 9.00 -4.30 8.42
N ASN A 299 9.38 -5.47 8.94
CA ASN A 299 8.65 -6.72 8.78
C ASN A 299 7.34 -6.69 9.58
N ASP A 300 7.35 -6.05 10.75
CA ASP A 300 6.14 -5.84 11.57
C ASP A 300 5.20 -4.79 10.96
N LEU A 301 5.72 -3.91 10.10
CA LEU A 301 4.98 -2.83 9.47
C LEU A 301 4.44 -3.21 8.07
N LEU A 302 4.70 -4.42 7.59
CA LEU A 302 4.01 -4.96 6.41
C LEU A 302 2.52 -5.16 6.73
N ARG A 303 1.63 -4.49 6.01
CA ARG A 303 0.19 -4.69 6.19
C ARG A 303 -0.25 -5.92 5.41
N GLU A 304 -0.84 -6.89 6.11
CA GLU A 304 -1.53 -8.00 5.45
C GLU A 304 -2.84 -7.51 4.82
N ILE A 305 -2.89 -7.49 3.49
CA ILE A 305 -4.05 -7.11 2.70
C ILE A 305 -4.96 -8.30 2.50
N LEU A 306 -4.44 -9.48 2.14
CA LEU A 306 -5.23 -10.70 2.07
C LEU A 306 -4.46 -11.87 2.71
N PRO A 307 -5.12 -12.71 3.55
CA PRO A 307 -6.56 -12.70 3.86
C PRO A 307 -6.99 -11.50 4.71
N GLY A 308 -6.08 -10.91 5.49
CA GLY A 308 -6.34 -9.75 6.32
C GLY A 308 -7.23 -10.07 7.54
N PRO A 309 -7.54 -9.07 8.40
CA PRO A 309 -8.45 -9.25 9.51
C PRO A 309 -9.84 -9.65 9.04
N ALA A 310 -10.54 -10.41 9.90
CA ALA A 310 -11.96 -10.69 9.71
C ALA A 310 -12.76 -9.38 9.59
N THR A 311 -13.73 -9.36 8.68
CA THR A 311 -14.66 -8.25 8.54
C THR A 311 -15.45 -8.08 9.84
N PRO A 312 -15.39 -6.90 10.49
CA PRO A 312 -16.14 -6.67 11.71
C PRO A 312 -17.65 -6.59 11.42
N PRO A 313 -18.52 -6.80 12.42
CA PRO A 313 -19.94 -6.47 12.32
C PRO A 313 -20.14 -5.00 11.91
N GLU A 314 -21.26 -4.70 11.23
CA GLU A 314 -21.55 -3.38 10.66
C GLU A 314 -21.52 -2.28 11.73
N GLU A 315 -22.03 -2.55 12.93
CA GLU A 315 -22.00 -1.63 14.08
C GLU A 315 -20.58 -1.29 14.59
N HIS A 316 -19.58 -2.08 14.19
CA HIS A 316 -18.17 -1.91 14.55
C HIS A 316 -17.31 -1.50 13.34
N MET A 317 -17.91 -1.25 12.18
CA MET A 317 -17.22 -0.72 10.99
C MET A 317 -16.89 0.75 11.20
N GLY A 318 -15.68 1.01 11.69
CA GLY A 318 -15.15 2.36 11.91
C GLY A 318 -13.66 2.45 11.60
N THR A 319 -13.05 3.56 12.00
CA THR A 319 -11.60 3.76 11.88
C THR A 319 -10.85 3.03 12.99
N VAL A 320 -9.86 2.23 12.61
CA VAL A 320 -8.88 1.61 13.49
C VAL A 320 -7.51 2.24 13.23
N TRP A 321 -6.96 2.95 14.21
CA TRP A 321 -5.63 3.55 14.10
C TRP A 321 -4.54 2.49 14.30
N ARG A 322 -3.64 2.37 13.32
CA ARG A 322 -2.61 1.32 13.23
C ARG A 322 -1.21 1.88 13.49
N ARG A 323 -1.05 2.62 14.60
CA ARG A 323 0.20 3.33 14.93
C ARG A 323 1.44 2.43 14.89
N PHE A 324 1.28 1.15 15.25
CA PHE A 324 2.35 0.17 15.43
C PHE A 324 2.27 -1.05 14.48
N GLY A 325 1.61 -0.92 13.33
CA GLY A 325 1.37 -2.02 12.39
C GLY A 325 -0.10 -2.33 12.20
#